data_AF-A0AAW6DWU0-F1
#
_entry.id   AF-A0AAW6DWU0-F1
#
_cell.length_a   1.000
_cell.length_b   1.000
_cell.length_c   1.000
_cell.angle_alpha   90.00
_cell.angle_beta   90.00
_cell.angle_gamma   90.00
#
_symmetry.space_group_name_H-M   'P 1'
#
loop_
_entity.id
_entity.type
_entity.pdbx_description
1 polymer ?
#
loop_
_entity_poly.entity_id
_entity_poly.type
_entity_poly.pdbx_seq_one_letter_code
_entity_poly.pdbx_strand_id
1 'polypeptide(L)'
;MPESKIITSESMVDNHDLRNELIARTEVLDKVKKLLLIPEMNCMTIRQVADYYEVDFDTLRKCYMRNRLEIDTDGVVTKTPTIFKEIFKGTSCPIKDEKDFNRTTCSVKDEEISNKTNCPIKNFEQQHGKLIVQIDDNTRLEIPNRGIKCFSKRAVLRIGMLLRDSKIAQEVRTQLLNIVEHTAEEKPELLTQDIDDEEKLQAAIGKAFATGDIMEFATAAQAYTAFQRRHIDRIETSNKLLTAEVLHISDRKMFNRVMRKFASTLHISFGVAFSMLYKQLSYRYGIDLKKRGDRKTPYIQYIKDDEWDKVQKVIVAILEKYNVNVKEFFESCSPTFKEK
;
A
#
# COMPACT_ATOMS: atom_id res chain seq x y z
N MET A 1 -27.55 -6.52 -19.30
CA MET A 1 -26.17 -6.17 -19.67
C MET A 1 -25.57 -5.40 -18.51
N PRO A 2 -24.54 -5.92 -17.82
CA PRO A 2 -23.85 -5.10 -16.83
C PRO A 2 -23.14 -3.97 -17.60
N GLU A 3 -23.31 -2.75 -17.13
CA GLU A 3 -22.61 -1.58 -17.67
C GLU A 3 -21.11 -1.86 -17.60
N SER A 4 -20.47 -2.00 -18.76
CA SER A 4 -19.02 -1.91 -18.85
C SER A 4 -18.66 -0.53 -18.33
N LYS A 5 -18.13 -0.51 -17.10
CA LYS A 5 -17.69 0.73 -16.46
C LYS A 5 -16.56 1.27 -17.32
N ILE A 6 -16.85 2.23 -18.19
CA ILE A 6 -15.87 2.84 -19.07
C ILE A 6 -14.86 3.52 -18.15
N ILE A 7 -13.71 2.87 -17.93
CA ILE A 7 -12.62 3.43 -17.14
C ILE A 7 -12.00 4.52 -18.02
N THR A 8 -12.38 5.78 -17.80
CA THR A 8 -11.75 6.91 -18.48
C THR A 8 -10.49 7.33 -17.73
N SER A 9 -9.53 7.94 -18.44
CA SER A 9 -8.30 8.48 -17.83
C SER A 9 -8.57 9.46 -16.68
N GLU A 10 -9.63 10.26 -16.75
CA GLU A 10 -10.07 11.14 -15.67
C GLU A 10 -10.53 10.35 -14.43
N SER A 11 -11.21 9.20 -14.61
CA SER A 11 -11.76 8.43 -13.51
C SER A 11 -10.70 7.90 -12.53
N MET A 12 -9.45 7.72 -13.00
CA MET A 12 -8.32 7.33 -12.16
C MET A 12 -7.92 8.41 -11.14
N VAL A 13 -8.16 9.68 -11.46
CA VAL A 13 -7.80 10.79 -10.56
C VAL A 13 -8.73 10.82 -9.34
N ASP A 14 -9.99 10.46 -9.55
CA ASP A 14 -11.03 10.59 -8.52
C ASP A 14 -11.27 9.26 -7.77
N ASN A 15 -10.97 8.12 -8.38
CA ASN A 15 -11.17 6.80 -7.77
C ASN A 15 -9.89 6.23 -7.14
N HIS A 16 -9.88 6.15 -5.81
CA HIS A 16 -8.78 5.59 -5.02
C HIS A 16 -8.55 4.09 -5.24
N ASP A 17 -9.62 3.32 -5.44
CA ASP A 17 -9.51 1.85 -5.55
C ASP A 17 -8.85 1.45 -6.86
N LEU A 18 -9.22 2.10 -7.97
CA LEU A 18 -8.56 1.92 -9.27
C LEU A 18 -7.07 2.26 -9.19
N ARG A 19 -6.70 3.32 -8.46
CA ARG A 19 -5.29 3.62 -8.26
C ARG A 19 -4.60 2.48 -7.52
N ASN A 20 -5.17 1.94 -6.45
CA ASN A 20 -4.53 0.88 -5.67
C ASN A 20 -4.31 -0.41 -6.46
N GLU A 21 -5.22 -0.76 -7.35
CA GLU A 21 -5.06 -1.91 -8.25
C GLU A 21 -3.86 -1.75 -9.19
N LEU A 22 -3.66 -0.53 -9.72
CA LEU A 22 -2.66 -0.26 -10.75
C LEU A 22 -1.27 0.14 -10.22
N ILE A 23 -1.12 0.33 -8.90
CA ILE A 23 0.11 0.86 -8.31
C ILE A 23 1.33 -0.05 -8.46
N ALA A 24 1.10 -1.35 -8.65
CA ALA A 24 2.17 -2.32 -8.82
C ALA A 24 2.89 -2.18 -10.18
N ARG A 25 2.23 -1.58 -11.19
CA ARG A 25 2.73 -1.48 -12.57
C ARG A 25 3.71 -0.31 -12.76
N THR A 26 4.80 -0.34 -12.00
CA THR A 26 5.84 0.72 -12.04
C THR A 26 6.63 0.77 -13.35
N GLU A 27 6.59 -0.30 -14.14
CA GLU A 27 7.23 -0.42 -15.45
C GLU A 27 6.74 0.62 -16.46
N VAL A 28 5.52 1.14 -16.29
CA VAL A 28 4.96 2.18 -17.16
C VAL A 28 5.82 3.43 -17.17
N LEU A 29 6.41 3.78 -16.02
CA LEU A 29 7.25 4.97 -15.92
C LEU A 29 8.50 4.88 -16.80
N ASP A 30 9.10 3.70 -16.90
CA ASP A 30 10.30 3.48 -17.73
C ASP A 30 9.98 3.54 -19.23
N LYS A 31 8.73 3.23 -19.63
CA LYS A 31 8.26 3.31 -21.02
C LYS A 31 8.00 4.75 -21.49
N VAL A 32 7.43 5.59 -20.62
CA VAL A 32 7.04 6.96 -20.99
C VAL A 32 8.25 7.90 -21.07
N LYS A 33 9.13 7.87 -20.06
CA LYS A 33 10.30 8.75 -20.02
C LYS A 33 11.40 8.11 -19.19
N LYS A 34 12.66 8.33 -19.56
CA LYS A 34 13.80 7.76 -18.85
C LYS A 34 13.81 8.21 -17.38
N LEU A 35 13.67 7.25 -16.46
CA LEU A 35 13.71 7.51 -15.02
C LEU A 35 15.16 7.74 -14.56
N LEU A 36 15.40 8.89 -13.94
CA LEU A 36 16.68 9.23 -13.29
C LEU A 36 16.60 8.88 -11.81
N LEU A 37 16.87 7.61 -11.49
CA LEU A 37 16.92 7.15 -10.11
C LEU A 37 18.30 7.43 -9.51
N ILE A 38 18.32 7.75 -8.22
CA ILE A 38 19.56 7.77 -7.45
C ILE A 38 20.06 6.32 -7.33
N PRO A 39 21.32 6.03 -7.74
CA PRO A 39 21.88 4.69 -7.68
C PRO A 39 21.77 4.05 -6.28
N GLU A 40 21.59 2.73 -6.24
CA GLU A 40 21.39 1.90 -5.03
C GLU A 40 20.09 2.17 -4.25
N MET A 41 19.54 3.38 -4.29
CA MET A 41 18.35 3.77 -3.54
C MET A 41 17.04 3.57 -4.30
N ASN A 42 17.09 3.42 -5.63
CA ASN A 42 15.92 3.26 -6.51
C ASN A 42 14.81 4.29 -6.25
N CYS A 43 15.22 5.52 -5.94
CA CYS A 43 14.32 6.60 -5.55
C CYS A 43 14.67 7.91 -6.25
N MET A 44 13.73 8.86 -6.23
CA MET A 44 13.86 10.19 -6.79
C MET A 44 13.58 11.25 -5.73
N THR A 45 14.22 12.41 -5.84
CA THR A 45 13.84 13.56 -5.04
C THR A 45 12.65 14.27 -5.63
N ILE A 46 11.90 14.99 -4.79
CA ILE A 46 10.73 15.76 -5.20
C ILE A 46 10.98 16.66 -6.43
N ARG A 47 12.19 17.20 -6.57
CA ARG A 47 12.58 18.04 -7.72
C ARG A 47 12.73 17.21 -8.98
N GLN A 48 13.43 16.08 -8.91
CA GLN A 48 13.54 15.15 -10.04
C GLN A 48 12.16 14.60 -10.48
N VAL A 49 11.23 14.40 -9.54
CA VAL A 49 9.86 13.99 -9.89
C VAL A 49 9.10 15.12 -10.62
N ALA A 50 9.31 16.37 -10.20
CA ALA A 50 8.73 17.53 -10.86
C ALA A 50 9.27 17.69 -12.29
N ASP A 51 10.58 17.53 -12.46
CA ASP A 51 11.26 17.54 -13.76
C ASP A 51 10.81 16.38 -14.66
N TYR A 52 10.56 15.19 -14.08
CA TYR A 52 10.04 14.03 -14.81
C TYR A 52 8.68 14.32 -15.41
N TYR A 53 7.72 14.82 -14.61
CA TYR A 53 6.36 15.12 -15.06
C TYR A 53 6.21 16.50 -15.72
N GLU A 54 7.28 17.28 -15.86
CA GLU A 54 7.25 18.63 -16.43
C GLU A 54 6.23 19.55 -15.73
N VAL A 55 6.25 19.51 -14.40
CA VAL A 55 5.40 20.35 -13.55
C VAL A 55 6.24 21.21 -12.63
N ASP A 56 5.68 22.36 -12.24
CA ASP A 56 6.32 23.20 -11.24
C ASP A 56 6.48 22.48 -9.90
N PHE A 57 7.60 22.75 -9.23
CA PHE A 57 7.91 22.20 -7.92
C PHE A 57 6.77 22.42 -6.90
N ASP A 58 6.17 23.60 -6.92
CA ASP A 58 5.07 23.94 -6.00
C ASP A 58 3.78 23.17 -6.30
N THR A 59 3.50 22.89 -7.57
CA THR A 59 2.34 22.07 -7.98
C THR A 59 2.50 20.66 -7.44
N LEU A 60 3.68 20.07 -7.61
CA LEU A 60 3.95 18.74 -7.10
C LEU A 60 3.97 18.70 -5.56
N ARG A 61 4.52 19.73 -4.92
CA ARG A 61 4.47 19.89 -3.45
C ARG A 61 3.03 19.97 -2.94
N LYS A 62 2.15 20.74 -3.59
CA LYS A 62 0.73 20.82 -3.24
C LYS A 62 0.02 19.48 -3.45
N CYS A 63 0.30 18.79 -4.56
CA CYS A 63 -0.22 17.45 -4.83
C CYS A 63 0.17 16.46 -3.72
N TYR A 64 1.45 16.45 -3.34
CA TYR A 64 1.95 15.62 -2.25
C TYR A 64 1.30 15.95 -0.91
N MET A 65 1.11 17.23 -0.58
CA MET A 65 0.48 17.64 0.69
C MET A 65 -0.99 17.23 0.79
N ARG A 66 -1.74 17.33 -0.32
CA ARG A 66 -3.16 16.93 -0.37
C ARG A 66 -3.34 15.41 -0.24
N ASN A 67 -2.45 14.64 -0.84
CA ASN A 67 -2.57 13.18 -0.95
C ASN A 67 -1.50 12.44 -0.14
N ARG A 68 -1.05 13.05 0.96
CA ARG A 68 0.10 12.58 1.74
C ARG A 68 -0.07 11.15 2.26
N LEU A 69 -1.27 10.77 2.68
CA LEU A 69 -1.54 9.45 3.26
C LEU A 69 -1.30 8.31 2.25
N GLU A 70 -1.78 8.49 1.02
CA GLU A 70 -1.59 7.52 -0.07
C GLU A 70 -0.12 7.45 -0.46
N ILE A 71 0.50 8.60 -0.74
CA ILE A 71 1.86 8.66 -1.28
C ILE A 71 2.90 8.20 -0.24
N ASP A 72 2.74 8.53 1.05
CA ASP A 72 3.66 8.08 2.10
C ASP A 72 3.63 6.54 2.24
N THR A 73 2.46 5.92 2.05
CA THR A 73 2.28 4.45 2.10
C THR A 73 3.00 3.75 0.94
N ASP A 74 3.11 4.41 -0.21
CA ASP A 74 3.79 3.86 -1.39
C ASP A 74 5.32 3.99 -1.34
N GLY A 75 5.90 4.50 -0.26
CA GLY A 75 7.34 4.43 0.01
C GLY A 75 8.07 5.78 -0.07
N VAL A 76 7.52 6.82 0.56
CA VAL A 76 8.26 8.07 0.80
C VAL A 76 9.09 7.97 2.07
N VAL A 77 10.40 8.15 1.94
CA VAL A 77 11.33 8.10 3.08
C VAL A 77 12.16 9.38 3.12
N THR A 78 12.42 9.91 4.31
CA THR A 78 13.35 11.03 4.48
C THR A 78 14.75 10.48 4.70
N LYS A 79 15.71 10.91 3.89
CA LYS A 79 17.09 10.42 3.92
C LYS A 79 18.03 11.57 4.27
N THR A 80 18.89 11.33 5.26
CA THR A 80 19.85 12.31 5.77
C THR A 80 21.17 12.24 4.99
N PRO A 81 21.97 13.32 4.98
CA PRO A 81 23.28 13.31 4.34
C PRO A 81 24.21 12.17 4.79
N THR A 82 24.08 11.70 6.03
CA THR A 82 24.85 10.54 6.54
C THR A 82 24.58 9.27 5.73
N ILE A 83 23.31 8.97 5.48
CA ILE A 83 22.90 7.79 4.70
C ILE A 83 23.40 7.93 3.26
N PHE A 84 23.29 9.13 2.67
CA PHE A 84 23.84 9.38 1.33
C PHE A 84 25.36 9.15 1.30
N LYS A 85 26.11 9.64 2.30
CA LYS A 85 27.55 9.39 2.40
C LYS A 85 27.89 7.90 2.55
N GLU A 86 27.13 7.13 3.32
CA GLU A 86 27.36 5.69 3.49
C GLU A 86 27.16 4.93 2.18
N ILE A 87 26.06 5.22 1.48
CA ILE A 87 25.73 4.62 0.18
C ILE A 87 26.82 4.95 -0.84
N PHE A 88 27.24 6.21 -0.90
CA PHE A 88 28.28 6.64 -1.83
C PHE A 88 29.71 6.25 -1.43
N LYS A 89 29.94 5.72 -0.22
CA LYS A 89 31.23 5.16 0.19
C LYS A 89 31.40 3.70 -0.26
N GLY A 90 30.30 2.96 -0.44
CA GLY A 90 30.31 1.57 -0.92
C GLY A 90 30.68 1.43 -2.39
N THR A 91 30.51 2.51 -3.16
CA THR A 91 30.89 2.65 -4.57
C THR A 91 32.18 3.48 -4.63
N SER A 92 33.32 2.82 -4.80
CA SER A 92 34.67 3.42 -4.67
C SER A 92 34.85 4.74 -5.42
N CYS A 93 35.14 5.83 -4.69
CA CYS A 93 36.01 6.93 -5.13
C CYS A 93 36.70 7.58 -3.91
N PRO A 94 37.99 7.96 -4.01
CA PRO A 94 38.82 8.33 -2.88
C PRO A 94 38.36 9.62 -2.23
N ILE A 95 38.19 9.57 -0.90
CA ILE A 95 37.95 10.73 -0.06
C ILE A 95 39.25 11.54 -0.04
N LYS A 96 39.32 12.64 -0.79
CA LYS A 96 40.27 13.70 -0.46
C LYS A 96 39.65 14.52 0.65
N ASP A 97 39.82 14.05 1.88
CA ASP A 97 39.79 14.95 3.00
C ASP A 97 41.00 15.87 2.79
N GLU A 98 40.77 17.15 2.54
CA GLU A 98 41.83 18.17 2.59
C GLU A 98 42.37 18.21 4.02
N LYS A 99 43.39 17.39 4.26
CA LYS A 99 44.46 17.53 5.24
C LYS A 99 45.53 16.50 4.87
N ASP A 100 46.78 16.95 4.89
CA ASP A 100 48.01 16.15 4.68
C ASP A 100 48.53 16.09 3.24
N PHE A 101 48.98 17.26 2.78
CA PHE A 101 50.10 17.36 1.84
C PHE A 101 51.38 16.90 2.56
N ASN A 102 51.72 15.60 2.47
CA ASN A 102 53.09 15.08 2.28
C ASN A 102 53.21 13.59 2.64
N ARG A 103 54.07 12.95 1.84
CA ARG A 103 54.85 11.73 2.12
C ARG A 103 54.26 10.36 1.70
N THR A 104 54.93 9.87 0.65
CA THR A 104 55.49 8.52 0.48
C THR A 104 54.65 7.50 -0.27
N THR A 105 55.27 7.10 -1.38
CA THR A 105 55.10 5.91 -2.22
C THR A 105 54.60 4.65 -1.50
N CYS A 106 53.76 3.86 -2.16
CA CYS A 106 54.05 2.45 -2.42
C CYS A 106 53.03 1.83 -3.40
N SER A 107 53.60 1.11 -4.36
CA SER A 107 52.97 0.37 -5.45
C SER A 107 52.26 -0.89 -4.97
N VAL A 108 51.06 -1.18 -5.48
CA VAL A 108 50.57 -2.57 -5.63
C VAL A 108 49.77 -2.68 -6.92
N LYS A 109 49.98 -3.81 -7.59
CA LYS A 109 49.76 -4.16 -8.98
C LYS A 109 48.28 -4.32 -9.35
N ASP A 110 48.01 -4.01 -10.62
CA ASP A 110 46.80 -4.39 -11.35
C ASP A 110 46.60 -5.90 -11.33
N GLU A 111 45.39 -6.36 -11.00
CA GLU A 111 44.81 -7.58 -11.60
C GLU A 111 43.28 -7.55 -11.46
N GLU A 112 42.65 -7.80 -12.59
CA GLU A 112 41.24 -7.63 -12.94
C GLU A 112 40.32 -8.59 -12.17
N ILE A 113 39.07 -8.17 -11.90
CA ILE A 113 37.87 -8.98 -12.18
C ILE A 113 36.69 -8.01 -12.42
N SER A 114 36.11 -8.20 -13.60
CA SER A 114 35.05 -7.47 -14.28
C SER A 114 33.68 -7.47 -13.57
N ASN A 115 32.88 -6.47 -13.93
CA ASN A 115 31.45 -6.26 -13.67
C ASN A 115 31.09 -5.50 -12.38
N LYS A 116 31.54 -4.24 -12.30
CA LYS A 116 30.92 -3.23 -11.43
C LYS A 116 30.05 -2.31 -12.29
N THR A 117 28.76 -2.28 -12.00
CA THR A 117 27.81 -1.30 -12.54
C THR A 117 28.35 0.11 -12.34
N ASN A 118 28.76 0.73 -13.44
CA ASN A 118 29.39 2.04 -13.49
C ASN A 118 28.39 3.10 -12.99
N CYS A 119 28.55 3.60 -11.77
CA CYS A 119 27.76 4.73 -11.26
C CYS A 119 28.59 6.01 -11.39
N PRO A 120 28.10 7.04 -12.10
CA PRO A 120 28.77 8.32 -12.23
C PRO A 120 28.46 9.09 -10.95
N ILE A 121 29.34 9.08 -9.97
CA ILE A 121 29.32 10.08 -8.91
C ILE A 121 30.68 10.71 -8.94
N LYS A 122 30.73 11.93 -9.46
CA LYS A 122 32.01 12.57 -9.74
C LYS A 122 32.60 13.18 -8.47
N ASN A 123 31.79 13.86 -7.66
CA ASN A 123 32.23 14.58 -6.45
C ASN A 123 31.07 14.81 -5.45
N PHE A 124 31.40 14.90 -4.15
CA PHE A 124 30.49 15.41 -3.11
C PHE A 124 31.18 16.47 -2.25
N GLU A 125 30.49 17.57 -1.97
CA GLU A 125 31.01 18.69 -1.18
C GLU A 125 30.12 18.95 0.03
N GLN A 126 30.69 18.92 1.23
CA GLN A 126 29.99 19.31 2.45
C GLN A 126 30.13 20.81 2.65
N GLN A 127 29.02 21.53 2.54
CA GLN A 127 28.94 22.95 2.88
C GLN A 127 28.19 23.14 4.21
N HIS A 128 28.26 24.34 4.77
CA HIS A 128 27.52 24.66 6.00
C HIS A 128 26.00 24.49 5.75
N GLY A 129 25.37 23.57 6.49
CA GLY A 129 23.93 23.31 6.42
C GLY A 129 23.45 22.40 5.28
N LYS A 130 24.30 22.03 4.32
CA LYS A 130 23.92 21.16 3.18
C LYS A 130 25.08 20.32 2.63
N LEU A 131 24.73 19.18 2.06
CA LEU A 131 25.60 18.32 1.25
C LEU A 131 25.23 18.53 -0.23
N ILE A 132 26.21 18.85 -1.07
CA ILE A 132 26.03 18.93 -2.52
C ILE A 132 26.64 17.67 -3.13
N VAL A 133 25.85 16.94 -3.90
CA VAL A 133 26.29 15.73 -4.60
C VAL A 133 26.17 15.97 -6.10
N GLN A 134 27.26 15.77 -6.83
CA GLN A 134 27.27 15.82 -8.28
C GLN A 134 27.20 14.40 -8.82
N ILE A 135 26.04 14.05 -9.37
CA ILE A 135 25.79 12.74 -9.99
C ILE A 135 26.38 12.79 -11.40
N ASP A 136 25.86 13.67 -12.26
CA ASP A 136 26.37 13.89 -13.62
C ASP A 136 26.88 15.32 -13.81
N ASP A 137 27.49 15.62 -14.98
CA ASP A 137 27.98 16.98 -15.31
C ASP A 137 26.90 18.06 -15.19
N ASN A 138 25.63 17.69 -15.41
CA ASN A 138 24.50 18.60 -15.40
C ASN A 138 23.58 18.44 -14.17
N THR A 139 23.77 17.39 -13.35
CA THR A 139 22.82 17.05 -12.28
C THR A 139 23.46 17.25 -10.91
N ARG A 140 23.12 18.37 -10.26
CA ARG A 140 23.53 18.69 -8.89
C ARG A 140 22.38 18.46 -7.92
N LEU A 141 22.64 17.67 -6.88
CA LEU A 141 21.68 17.36 -5.84
C LEU A 141 22.06 18.09 -4.54
N GLU A 142 21.16 18.95 -4.06
CA GLU A 142 21.33 19.65 -2.79
C GLU A 142 20.54 18.96 -1.68
N ILE A 143 21.25 18.47 -0.67
CA ILE A 143 20.69 17.71 0.45
C ILE A 143 20.91 18.50 1.74
N PRO A 144 19.86 19.11 2.33
CA PRO A 144 20.01 19.83 3.59
C PRO A 144 20.28 18.88 4.76
N ASN A 145 20.92 19.35 5.83
CA ASN A 145 21.25 18.52 7.00
C ASN A 145 20.03 17.88 7.68
N ARG A 146 18.84 18.50 7.54
CA ARG A 146 17.56 17.93 8.00
C ARG A 146 17.08 16.70 7.18
N GLY A 147 17.75 16.39 6.08
CA GLY A 147 17.38 15.35 5.13
C GLY A 147 16.43 15.80 4.03
N ILE A 148 16.36 14.98 2.98
CA ILE A 148 15.51 15.17 1.80
C ILE A 148 14.53 14.01 1.64
N LYS A 149 13.32 14.30 1.16
CA LYS A 149 12.33 13.27 0.86
C LYS A 149 12.68 12.57 -0.45
N CYS A 150 12.75 11.25 -0.37
CA CYS A 150 13.01 10.33 -1.45
C CYS A 150 11.73 9.54 -1.74
N PHE A 151 11.36 9.49 -3.02
CA PHE A 151 10.14 8.86 -3.53
C PHE A 151 10.52 7.61 -4.29
N SER A 152 9.97 6.46 -3.90
CA SER A 152 10.09 5.20 -4.65
C SER A 152 9.41 5.30 -6.02
N LYS A 153 9.71 4.37 -6.96
CA LYS A 153 8.99 4.29 -8.24
C LYS A 153 7.45 4.22 -8.06
N ARG A 154 6.97 3.53 -7.03
CA ARG A 154 5.54 3.44 -6.69
C ARG A 154 4.97 4.80 -6.29
N ALA A 155 5.66 5.52 -5.39
CA ALA A 155 5.24 6.86 -4.99
C ALA A 155 5.26 7.85 -6.16
N VAL A 156 6.24 7.73 -7.06
CA VAL A 156 6.31 8.52 -8.31
C VAL A 156 5.12 8.21 -9.22
N LEU A 157 4.76 6.93 -9.39
CA LEU A 157 3.60 6.52 -10.18
C LEU A 157 2.29 7.05 -9.58
N ARG A 158 2.15 6.99 -8.25
CA ARG A 158 0.99 7.56 -7.52
C ARG A 158 0.82 9.05 -7.83
N ILE A 159 1.91 9.80 -7.83
CA ILE A 159 1.88 11.22 -8.17
C ILE A 159 1.41 11.42 -9.62
N GLY A 160 1.92 10.63 -10.57
CA GLY A 160 1.48 10.68 -11.97
C GLY A 160 -0.01 10.42 -12.15
N MET A 161 -0.57 9.45 -11.43
CA MET A 161 -2.00 9.17 -11.47
C MET A 161 -2.85 10.34 -10.98
N LEU A 162 -2.34 11.17 -10.06
CA LEU A 162 -3.05 12.30 -9.46
C LEU A 162 -2.89 13.63 -10.21
N LEU A 163 -1.84 13.80 -11.01
CA LEU A 163 -1.55 15.05 -11.73
C LEU A 163 -2.45 15.19 -12.97
N ARG A 164 -3.39 16.14 -12.97
CA ARG A 164 -4.34 16.32 -14.09
C ARG A 164 -3.71 16.96 -15.33
N ASP A 165 -2.94 18.03 -15.12
CA ASP A 165 -2.55 18.95 -16.21
C ASP A 165 -1.20 18.61 -16.87
N SER A 166 -0.48 17.61 -16.38
CA SER A 166 0.80 17.19 -16.98
C SER A 166 0.55 16.25 -18.17
N LYS A 167 1.14 16.59 -19.32
CA LYS A 167 1.08 15.75 -20.53
C LYS A 167 1.70 14.37 -20.29
N ILE A 168 2.81 14.32 -19.58
CA ILE A 168 3.50 13.07 -19.22
C ILE A 168 2.63 12.26 -18.26
N ALA A 169 1.99 12.90 -17.29
CA ALA A 169 1.07 12.22 -16.38
C ALA A 169 -0.16 11.66 -17.09
N GLN A 170 -0.70 12.40 -18.06
CA GLN A 170 -1.78 11.93 -18.94
C GLN A 170 -1.34 10.70 -19.73
N GLU A 171 -0.14 10.73 -20.33
CA GLU A 171 0.42 9.59 -21.06
C GLU A 171 0.64 8.37 -20.15
N VAL A 172 1.16 8.56 -18.93
CA VAL A 172 1.29 7.49 -17.93
C VAL A 172 -0.08 6.87 -17.63
N ARG A 173 -1.13 7.67 -17.47
CA ARG A 173 -2.51 7.14 -17.27
C ARG A 173 -3.02 6.38 -18.48
N THR A 174 -2.79 6.89 -19.69
CA THR A 174 -3.18 6.20 -20.93
C THR A 174 -2.45 4.86 -21.06
N GLN A 175 -1.15 4.81 -20.79
CA GLN A 175 -0.38 3.57 -20.83
C GLN A 175 -0.84 2.57 -19.77
N LEU A 176 -1.16 3.04 -18.56
CA LEU A 176 -1.74 2.18 -17.52
C LEU A 176 -3.06 1.57 -17.98
N LEU A 177 -3.94 2.38 -18.59
CA LEU A 177 -5.22 1.94 -19.13
C LEU A 177 -5.02 0.90 -20.22
N ASN A 178 -4.16 1.17 -21.21
CA ASN A 178 -3.87 0.22 -22.30
C ASN A 178 -3.36 -1.12 -21.76
N ILE A 179 -2.52 -1.12 -20.73
CA ILE A 179 -2.07 -2.36 -20.10
C ILE A 179 -3.23 -3.06 -19.40
N VAL A 180 -4.16 -2.34 -18.77
CA VAL A 180 -5.38 -2.96 -18.19
C VAL A 180 -6.22 -3.60 -19.28
N GLU A 181 -6.46 -2.90 -20.37
CA GLU A 181 -7.25 -3.39 -21.51
C GLU A 181 -6.60 -4.64 -22.12
N HIS A 182 -5.29 -4.62 -22.38
CA HIS A 182 -4.57 -5.79 -22.87
C HIS A 182 -4.45 -6.93 -21.85
N THR A 183 -4.33 -6.64 -20.55
CA THR A 183 -4.36 -7.69 -19.51
C THR A 183 -5.76 -8.29 -19.38
N ALA A 184 -6.82 -7.50 -19.60
CA ALA A 184 -8.20 -7.98 -19.63
C ALA A 184 -8.47 -8.86 -20.87
N GLU A 185 -7.80 -8.57 -21.99
CA GLU A 185 -7.77 -9.44 -23.18
C GLU A 185 -6.97 -10.75 -22.92
N GLU A 186 -5.88 -10.69 -22.15
CA GLU A 186 -5.02 -11.86 -21.84
C GLU A 186 -5.52 -12.74 -20.68
N LYS A 187 -6.33 -12.21 -19.75
CA LYS A 187 -6.91 -12.94 -18.60
C LYS A 187 -8.38 -12.55 -18.30
N PRO A 188 -9.31 -12.71 -19.25
CA PRO A 188 -10.74 -12.48 -19.00
C PRO A 188 -11.32 -13.47 -17.98
N GLU A 189 -10.72 -14.66 -17.87
CA GLU A 189 -11.24 -15.78 -17.10
C GLU A 189 -11.37 -15.47 -15.59
N LEU A 190 -10.46 -14.70 -14.96
CA LEU A 190 -10.54 -14.48 -13.50
C LEU A 190 -11.68 -13.54 -13.06
N LEU A 191 -12.25 -12.75 -13.96
CA LEU A 191 -13.40 -11.88 -13.69
C LEU A 191 -14.72 -12.46 -14.19
N THR A 192 -14.70 -13.27 -15.24
CA THR A 192 -15.91 -13.87 -15.82
C THR A 192 -16.12 -15.33 -15.45
N GLN A 193 -15.13 -16.06 -14.91
CA GLN A 193 -15.26 -17.49 -14.57
C GLN A 193 -16.51 -17.79 -13.73
N ASP A 194 -16.76 -17.01 -12.67
CA ASP A 194 -17.93 -17.21 -11.82
C ASP A 194 -19.25 -16.96 -12.58
N ILE A 195 -19.26 -16.02 -13.54
CA ILE A 195 -20.43 -15.71 -14.37
C ILE A 195 -20.62 -16.79 -15.45
N ASP A 196 -19.54 -17.16 -16.14
CA ASP A 196 -19.52 -18.16 -17.21
C ASP A 196 -19.90 -19.55 -16.67
N ASP A 197 -19.47 -19.89 -15.46
CA ASP A 197 -19.82 -21.14 -14.80
C ASP A 197 -21.27 -21.14 -14.28
N GLU A 198 -21.79 -19.99 -13.82
CA GLU A 198 -23.21 -19.84 -13.51
C GLU A 198 -24.09 -20.04 -14.75
N GLU A 199 -23.75 -19.38 -15.87
CA GLU A 199 -24.47 -19.50 -17.13
C GLU A 199 -24.48 -20.94 -17.66
N LYS A 200 -23.34 -21.66 -17.57
CA LYS A 200 -23.27 -23.09 -17.95
C LYS A 200 -24.19 -23.97 -17.10
N LEU A 201 -24.23 -23.75 -15.78
CA LEU A 201 -25.07 -24.52 -14.87
C LEU A 201 -26.56 -24.25 -15.13
N GLN A 202 -26.94 -23.00 -15.40
CA GLN A 202 -28.30 -22.66 -15.79
C GLN A 202 -28.69 -23.24 -17.15
N ALA A 203 -27.79 -23.21 -18.14
CA ALA A 203 -28.01 -23.82 -19.45
C ALA A 203 -28.18 -25.34 -19.35
N ALA A 204 -27.43 -26.01 -18.47
CA ALA A 204 -27.59 -27.44 -18.21
C ALA A 204 -28.97 -27.78 -17.63
N ILE A 205 -29.47 -26.95 -16.69
CA ILE A 205 -30.83 -27.08 -16.15
C ILE A 205 -31.88 -26.88 -17.26
N GLY A 206 -31.74 -25.84 -18.08
CA GLY A 206 -32.66 -25.56 -19.19
C GLY A 206 -32.68 -26.69 -20.23
N LYS A 207 -31.51 -27.27 -20.53
CA LYS A 207 -31.39 -28.41 -21.44
C LYS A 207 -32.06 -29.67 -20.87
N ALA A 208 -31.80 -30.00 -19.60
CA ALA A 208 -32.41 -31.16 -18.93
C ALA A 208 -33.94 -31.00 -18.79
N PHE A 209 -34.41 -29.77 -18.58
CA PHE A 209 -35.84 -29.46 -18.57
C PHE A 209 -36.47 -29.66 -19.94
N ALA A 210 -35.79 -29.24 -21.02
CA ALA A 210 -36.27 -29.40 -22.38
C ALA A 210 -36.25 -30.87 -22.86
N THR A 211 -35.29 -31.69 -22.40
CA THR A 211 -35.24 -33.13 -22.72
C THR A 211 -36.23 -33.96 -21.91
N GLY A 212 -36.78 -33.40 -20.82
CA GLY A 212 -37.74 -34.09 -19.96
C GLY A 212 -37.13 -35.18 -19.09
N ASP A 213 -35.79 -35.25 -18.99
CA ASP A 213 -35.10 -36.19 -18.12
C ASP A 213 -35.05 -35.65 -16.69
N ILE A 214 -35.90 -36.22 -15.84
CA ILE A 214 -36.06 -35.83 -14.44
C ILE A 214 -34.77 -36.06 -13.64
N MET A 215 -33.98 -37.08 -13.97
CA MET A 215 -32.78 -37.41 -13.22
C MET A 215 -31.64 -36.44 -13.54
N GLU A 216 -31.47 -36.10 -14.82
CA GLU A 216 -30.47 -35.10 -15.26
C GLU A 216 -30.82 -33.69 -14.76
N PHE A 217 -32.11 -33.37 -14.68
CA PHE A 217 -32.57 -32.11 -14.07
C PHE A 217 -32.21 -32.04 -12.58
N ALA A 218 -32.41 -33.14 -11.84
CA ALA A 218 -32.11 -33.19 -10.42
C ALA A 218 -30.61 -33.01 -10.13
N THR A 219 -29.73 -33.64 -10.94
CA THR A 219 -28.27 -33.50 -10.78
C THR A 219 -27.78 -32.11 -11.16
N ALA A 220 -28.30 -31.52 -12.24
CA ALA A 220 -27.98 -30.15 -12.65
C ALA A 220 -28.47 -29.12 -11.63
N ALA A 221 -29.69 -29.28 -11.08
CA ALA A 221 -30.22 -28.43 -10.02
C ALA A 221 -29.43 -28.56 -8.71
N GLN A 222 -28.97 -29.77 -8.37
CA GLN A 222 -28.10 -29.99 -7.21
C GLN A 222 -26.73 -29.32 -7.39
N ALA A 223 -26.15 -29.36 -8.61
CA ALA A 223 -24.89 -28.68 -8.91
C ALA A 223 -25.03 -27.15 -8.83
N TYR A 224 -26.12 -26.58 -9.37
CA TYR A 224 -26.40 -25.15 -9.30
C TYR A 224 -26.65 -24.67 -7.86
N THR A 225 -27.45 -25.41 -7.09
CA THR A 225 -27.67 -25.09 -5.66
C THR A 225 -26.40 -25.23 -4.83
N ALA A 226 -25.53 -26.20 -5.13
CA ALA A 226 -24.22 -26.32 -4.48
C ALA A 226 -23.30 -25.14 -4.84
N PHE A 227 -23.32 -24.66 -6.08
CA PHE A 227 -22.59 -23.45 -6.51
C PHE A 227 -23.08 -22.21 -5.76
N GLN A 228 -24.40 -21.96 -5.71
CA GLN A 228 -24.98 -20.84 -4.96
C GLN A 228 -24.68 -20.93 -3.45
N ARG A 229 -24.77 -22.13 -2.87
CA ARG A 229 -24.43 -22.35 -1.45
C ARG A 229 -22.97 -22.01 -1.15
N ARG A 230 -22.01 -22.26 -2.05
CA ARG A 230 -20.60 -21.85 -1.83
C ARG A 230 -20.45 -20.33 -1.65
N HIS A 231 -21.22 -19.54 -2.41
CA HIS A 231 -21.20 -18.09 -2.28
C HIS A 231 -21.91 -17.61 -1.00
N ILE A 232 -23.04 -18.23 -0.67
CA ILE A 232 -23.75 -17.99 0.59
C ILE A 232 -22.85 -18.36 1.77
N ASP A 233 -22.18 -19.52 1.74
CA ASP A 233 -21.25 -19.98 2.78
C ASP A 233 -20.04 -19.04 2.91
N ARG A 234 -19.50 -18.49 1.82
CA ARG A 234 -18.38 -17.52 1.90
C ARG A 234 -18.79 -16.22 2.59
N ILE A 235 -19.96 -15.70 2.24
CA ILE A 235 -20.55 -14.48 2.82
C ILE A 235 -20.96 -14.73 4.28
N GLU A 236 -21.61 -15.87 4.54
CA GLU A 236 -22.00 -16.31 5.87
C GLU A 236 -20.80 -16.69 6.74
N THR A 237 -19.70 -17.20 6.20
CA THR A 237 -18.47 -17.46 6.96
C THR A 237 -17.85 -16.14 7.37
N SER A 238 -17.80 -15.16 6.47
CA SER A 238 -17.36 -13.80 6.80
C SER A 238 -18.27 -13.16 7.86
N ASN A 239 -19.59 -13.31 7.74
CA ASN A 239 -20.54 -12.82 8.73
C ASN A 239 -20.55 -13.64 10.04
N LYS A 240 -20.39 -14.97 10.03
CA LYS A 240 -20.29 -15.84 11.21
C LYS A 240 -18.99 -15.60 11.99
N LEU A 241 -17.88 -15.35 11.29
CA LEU A 241 -16.63 -14.83 11.86
C LEU A 241 -16.83 -13.46 12.52
N LEU A 242 -17.79 -12.65 12.04
CA LEU A 242 -18.11 -11.35 12.59
C LEU A 242 -19.13 -11.39 13.74
N THR A 243 -20.08 -12.32 13.77
CA THR A 243 -21.28 -12.17 14.64
C THR A 243 -21.75 -13.37 15.47
N ALA A 244 -21.18 -14.58 15.39
CA ALA A 244 -21.75 -15.73 16.14
C ALA A 244 -20.80 -16.49 17.09
N GLU A 245 -19.50 -16.58 16.81
CA GLU A 245 -18.54 -17.34 17.66
C GLU A 245 -17.43 -16.50 18.28
N VAL A 246 -17.36 -15.21 17.97
CA VAL A 246 -16.33 -14.33 18.51
C VAL A 246 -16.82 -13.69 19.79
N LEU A 247 -16.20 -14.12 20.90
CA LEU A 247 -16.07 -13.42 22.18
C LEU A 247 -16.74 -12.03 22.19
N HIS A 248 -17.96 -11.94 22.74
CA HIS A 248 -18.67 -10.65 22.84
C HIS A 248 -17.85 -9.70 23.73
N ILE A 249 -17.34 -8.62 23.15
CA ILE A 249 -16.51 -7.65 23.87
C ILE A 249 -17.44 -6.73 24.67
N SER A 250 -18.10 -7.24 25.72
CA SER A 250 -18.98 -6.42 26.58
C SER A 250 -18.23 -5.83 27.79
N ASP A 251 -17.17 -6.49 28.25
CA ASP A 251 -16.46 -6.11 29.48
C ASP A 251 -15.15 -5.37 29.17
N ARG A 252 -14.91 -4.27 29.89
CA ARG A 252 -13.68 -3.46 29.85
C ARG A 252 -12.43 -4.29 30.13
N LYS A 253 -12.49 -5.32 30.98
CA LYS A 253 -11.34 -6.21 31.23
C LYS A 253 -10.98 -7.03 29.99
N MET A 254 -11.99 -7.57 29.33
CA MET A 254 -11.85 -8.37 28.13
C MET A 254 -11.39 -7.51 26.95
N PHE A 255 -11.99 -6.34 26.77
CA PHE A 255 -11.55 -5.36 25.77
C PHE A 255 -10.07 -4.99 25.94
N ASN A 256 -9.62 -4.72 27.18
CA ASN A 256 -8.22 -4.41 27.42
C ASN A 256 -7.28 -5.58 27.07
N ARG A 257 -7.71 -6.83 27.32
CA ARG A 257 -6.95 -8.03 26.92
C ARG A 257 -6.85 -8.12 25.39
N VAL A 258 -7.96 -7.95 24.70
CA VAL A 258 -8.02 -7.90 23.23
C VAL A 258 -7.09 -6.80 22.70
N MET A 259 -7.15 -5.59 23.26
CA MET A 259 -6.30 -4.48 22.81
C MET A 259 -4.81 -4.68 23.10
N ARG A 260 -4.44 -5.39 24.17
CA ARG A 260 -3.04 -5.76 24.43
C ARG A 260 -2.53 -6.77 23.41
N LYS A 261 -3.33 -7.81 23.14
CA LYS A 261 -2.99 -8.81 22.13
C LYS A 261 -2.92 -8.19 20.75
N PHE A 262 -3.87 -7.32 20.43
CA PHE A 262 -3.91 -6.54 19.19
C PHE A 262 -2.63 -5.73 18.99
N ALA A 263 -2.18 -5.00 20.01
CA ALA A 263 -0.93 -4.24 19.96
C ALA A 263 0.29 -5.15 19.74
N SER A 264 0.30 -6.32 20.40
CA SER A 264 1.36 -7.32 20.24
C SER A 264 1.39 -7.93 18.83
N THR A 265 0.23 -8.31 18.28
CA THR A 265 0.12 -8.95 16.97
C THR A 265 0.51 -8.00 15.84
N LEU A 266 0.18 -6.71 15.98
CA LEU A 266 0.54 -5.69 15.00
C LEU A 266 1.92 -5.06 15.25
N HIS A 267 2.65 -5.52 16.27
CA HIS A 267 3.95 -4.96 16.68
C HIS A 267 3.94 -3.43 16.89
N ILE A 268 2.85 -2.91 17.46
CA ILE A 268 2.68 -1.48 17.78
C ILE A 268 2.62 -1.26 19.29
N SER A 269 2.90 -0.04 19.73
CA SER A 269 2.74 0.31 21.14
C SER A 269 1.26 0.31 21.54
N PHE A 270 1.00 -0.05 22.80
CA PHE A 270 -0.36 -0.15 23.33
C PHE A 270 -1.15 1.16 23.19
N GLY A 271 -0.51 2.32 23.41
CA GLY A 271 -1.17 3.62 23.22
C GLY A 271 -1.53 3.92 21.76
N VAL A 272 -0.71 3.49 20.80
CA VAL A 272 -0.98 3.67 19.36
C VAL A 272 -2.16 2.80 18.91
N ALA A 273 -2.29 1.59 19.45
CA ALA A 273 -3.45 0.72 19.19
C ALA A 273 -4.78 1.40 19.56
N PHE A 274 -4.85 2.04 20.73
CA PHE A 274 -6.02 2.81 21.17
C PHE A 274 -6.27 4.04 20.29
N SER A 275 -5.22 4.78 19.95
CA SER A 275 -5.32 5.94 19.05
C SER A 275 -5.90 5.53 17.68
N MET A 276 -5.42 4.40 17.15
CA MET A 276 -5.90 3.84 15.88
C MET A 276 -7.36 3.43 15.95
N LEU A 277 -7.76 2.72 17.00
CA LEU A 277 -9.16 2.33 17.23
C LEU A 277 -10.07 3.56 17.30
N TYR A 278 -9.75 4.54 18.14
CA TYR A 278 -10.57 5.74 18.32
C TYR A 278 -10.66 6.57 17.05
N LYS A 279 -9.57 6.65 16.28
CA LYS A 279 -9.56 7.31 14.98
C LYS A 279 -10.55 6.62 14.04
N GLN A 280 -10.47 5.31 13.91
CA GLN A 280 -11.36 4.54 13.03
C GLN A 280 -12.83 4.59 13.47
N LEU A 281 -13.10 4.55 14.78
CA LEU A 281 -14.46 4.66 15.31
C LEU A 281 -15.09 6.02 15.01
N SER A 282 -14.30 7.10 15.12
CA SER A 282 -14.73 8.45 14.74
C SER A 282 -14.96 8.59 13.24
N TYR A 283 -14.07 8.08 12.38
CA TYR A 283 -14.23 8.16 10.93
C TYR A 283 -15.41 7.34 10.40
N ARG A 284 -15.58 6.11 10.89
CA ARG A 284 -16.57 5.15 10.35
C ARG A 284 -17.98 5.38 10.90
N TYR A 285 -18.08 5.70 12.19
CA TYR A 285 -19.35 5.74 12.91
C TYR A 285 -19.64 7.10 13.55
N GLY A 286 -18.78 8.11 13.38
CA GLY A 286 -18.95 9.42 13.98
C GLY A 286 -18.78 9.45 15.50
N ILE A 287 -18.29 8.37 16.11
CA ILE A 287 -18.15 8.24 17.56
C ILE A 287 -16.79 8.80 18.00
N ASP A 288 -16.76 10.05 18.42
CA ASP A 288 -15.57 10.69 18.99
C ASP A 288 -15.57 10.64 20.52
N LEU A 289 -14.90 9.61 21.07
CA LEU A 289 -14.82 9.38 22.51
C LEU A 289 -14.01 10.45 23.26
N LYS A 290 -13.13 11.21 22.56
CA LYS A 290 -12.33 12.27 23.20
C LYS A 290 -13.15 13.53 23.47
N LYS A 291 -14.25 13.72 22.74
CA LYS A 291 -15.18 14.85 22.91
C LYS A 291 -16.31 14.57 23.89
N ARG A 292 -16.42 13.33 24.41
CA ARG A 292 -17.49 12.92 25.33
C ARG A 292 -17.05 13.06 26.80
N GLY A 293 -18.00 13.41 27.66
CA GLY A 293 -17.82 13.55 29.11
C GLY A 293 -16.78 14.61 29.53
N ASP A 294 -16.13 14.37 30.68
CA ASP A 294 -15.11 15.23 31.29
C ASP A 294 -13.75 15.25 30.56
N ARG A 295 -13.63 14.56 29.41
CA ARG A 295 -12.37 14.37 28.67
C ARG A 295 -11.27 13.69 29.51
N LYS A 296 -11.65 12.97 30.58
CA LYS A 296 -10.73 12.24 31.45
C LYS A 296 -10.42 10.88 30.84
N THR A 297 -9.14 10.51 30.83
CA THR A 297 -8.70 9.18 30.43
C THR A 297 -9.08 8.15 31.50
N PRO A 298 -9.48 6.93 31.11
CA PRO A 298 -9.50 6.40 29.75
C PRO A 298 -10.83 6.64 29.01
N TYR A 299 -10.75 7.12 27.75
CA TYR A 299 -11.91 7.49 26.93
C TYR A 299 -12.88 6.33 26.64
N ILE A 300 -12.43 5.09 26.81
CA ILE A 300 -13.25 3.88 26.67
C ILE A 300 -14.47 3.87 27.60
N GLN A 301 -14.42 4.58 28.73
CA GLN A 301 -15.52 4.63 29.69
C GLN A 301 -16.76 5.38 29.18
N TYR A 302 -16.63 6.11 28.06
CA TYR A 302 -17.71 6.90 27.46
C TYR A 302 -18.38 6.19 26.27
N ILE A 303 -18.12 4.89 26.09
CA ILE A 303 -18.82 4.03 25.13
C ILE A 303 -20.18 3.65 25.71
N LYS A 304 -21.23 3.78 24.91
CA LYS A 304 -22.58 3.34 25.29
C LYS A 304 -22.76 1.85 24.98
N ASP A 305 -23.71 1.22 25.66
CA ASP A 305 -23.96 -0.22 25.51
C ASP A 305 -24.33 -0.62 24.06
N ASP A 306 -25.00 0.26 23.31
CA ASP A 306 -25.37 0.09 21.89
C ASP A 306 -24.21 0.32 20.89
N GLU A 307 -23.05 0.73 21.38
CA GLU A 307 -21.88 1.06 20.56
C GLU A 307 -20.82 -0.03 20.55
N TRP A 308 -20.93 -1.06 21.40
CA TRP A 308 -19.94 -2.15 21.50
C TRP A 308 -19.79 -2.96 20.21
N ASP A 309 -20.88 -3.25 19.51
CA ASP A 309 -20.83 -3.95 18.21
C ASP A 309 -19.99 -3.19 17.18
N LYS A 310 -20.08 -1.86 17.21
CA LYS A 310 -19.34 -0.98 16.30
C LYS A 310 -17.85 -1.04 16.62
N VAL A 311 -17.48 -1.12 17.90
CA VAL A 311 -16.09 -1.27 18.35
C VAL A 311 -15.50 -2.61 17.88
N GLN A 312 -16.25 -3.71 18.04
CA GLN A 312 -15.83 -5.03 17.58
C GLN A 312 -15.63 -5.05 16.06
N LYS A 313 -16.57 -4.48 15.28
CA LYS A 313 -16.44 -4.35 13.82
C LYS A 313 -15.19 -3.58 13.40
N VAL A 314 -14.84 -2.51 14.12
CA VAL A 314 -13.61 -1.76 13.81
C VAL A 314 -12.35 -2.59 14.08
N ILE A 315 -12.31 -3.34 15.18
CA ILE A 315 -11.15 -4.19 15.51
C ILE A 315 -10.95 -5.24 14.40
N VAL A 316 -12.03 -5.94 14.01
CA VAL A 316 -11.99 -6.94 12.93
C VAL A 316 -11.51 -6.32 11.63
N ALA A 317 -12.10 -5.20 11.22
CA ALA A 317 -11.73 -4.52 9.98
C ALA A 317 -10.25 -4.08 9.96
N ILE A 318 -9.67 -3.74 11.12
CA ILE A 318 -8.24 -3.44 11.19
C ILE A 318 -7.42 -4.72 11.08
N LEU A 319 -7.77 -5.79 11.79
CA LEU A 319 -7.05 -7.06 11.72
C LEU A 319 -7.02 -7.63 10.29
N GLU A 320 -8.15 -7.58 9.58
CA GLU A 320 -8.26 -7.97 8.17
C GLU A 320 -7.34 -7.13 7.27
N LYS A 321 -7.29 -5.81 7.51
CA LYS A 321 -6.39 -4.92 6.76
C LYS A 321 -4.91 -5.29 6.92
N TYR A 322 -4.52 -5.81 8.08
CA TYR A 322 -3.16 -6.29 8.35
C TYR A 322 -2.97 -7.78 8.03
N ASN A 323 -3.93 -8.40 7.34
CA ASN A 323 -3.92 -9.81 6.94
C ASN A 323 -3.75 -10.77 8.13
N VAL A 324 -4.30 -10.40 9.29
CA VAL A 324 -4.29 -11.23 10.50
C VAL A 324 -5.54 -12.12 10.50
N ASN A 325 -5.36 -13.42 10.75
CA ASN A 325 -6.48 -14.34 10.92
C ASN A 325 -7.29 -13.96 12.17
N VAL A 326 -8.49 -13.45 11.94
CA VAL A 326 -9.40 -12.93 12.97
C VAL A 326 -9.80 -14.03 13.96
N LYS A 327 -10.04 -15.25 13.46
CA LYS A 327 -10.46 -16.39 14.28
C LYS A 327 -9.38 -16.79 15.29
N GLU A 328 -8.17 -17.05 14.80
CA GLU A 328 -7.02 -17.42 15.63
C GLU A 328 -6.69 -16.32 16.65
N PHE A 329 -6.82 -15.05 16.25
CA PHE A 329 -6.62 -13.92 17.12
C PHE A 329 -7.61 -13.93 18.31
N PHE A 330 -8.91 -14.08 18.05
CA PHE A 330 -9.92 -14.08 19.11
C PHE A 330 -9.89 -15.35 19.97
N GLU A 331 -9.59 -16.51 19.40
CA GLU A 331 -9.35 -17.75 20.16
C GLU A 331 -8.19 -17.58 21.15
N SER A 332 -7.11 -16.92 20.74
CA SER A 332 -5.99 -16.60 21.65
C SER A 332 -6.35 -15.60 22.75
N CYS A 333 -7.41 -14.80 22.53
CA CYS A 333 -7.92 -13.86 23.50
C CYS A 333 -8.88 -14.51 24.51
N SER A 334 -9.50 -15.65 24.18
CA SER A 334 -10.40 -16.36 25.07
C SER A 334 -9.70 -16.81 26.36
N PRO A 335 -10.37 -16.72 27.53
CA PRO A 335 -9.82 -17.25 28.76
C PRO A 335 -9.77 -18.78 28.66
N THR A 336 -8.57 -19.36 28.63
CA THR A 336 -8.38 -20.79 28.91
C THR A 336 -8.84 -21.05 30.34
N PHE A 337 -10.00 -21.70 30.53
CA PHE A 337 -10.32 -22.30 31.81
C PHE A 337 -9.27 -23.39 32.06
N LYS A 338 -8.31 -23.11 32.95
CA LYS A 338 -7.54 -24.21 33.55
C LYS A 338 -8.51 -24.91 34.48
N GLU A 339 -9.01 -26.07 34.05
CA GLU A 339 -9.62 -27.02 34.98
C GLU A 339 -8.62 -27.27 36.11
N LYS A 340 -9.06 -27.07 37.34
CA LYS A 340 -8.29 -27.28 38.56
C LYS A 340 -8.41 -28.71 39.02
#